data_AF-A0A382C9W0-F1
#
_entry.id   AF-A0A382C9W0-F1
#
_cell.length_a   1.000
_cell.length_b   1.000
_cell.length_c   1.000
_cell.angle_alpha   90.00
_cell.angle_beta   90.00
_cell.angle_gamma   90.00
#
_symmetry.space_group_name_H-M   'P 1'
#
loop_
_entity.id
_entity.type
_entity.pdbx_description
1 polymer ?
#
loop_
_entity_poly.entity_id
_entity_poly.type
_entity_poly.pdbx_seq_one_letter_code
_entity_poly.pdbx_strand_id
1 'polypeptide(L)'
;MNKFSGYVDLGTHKGRLSLIGSDALDLLDRLTTNRISDLTSTGMGMGAVLTTNKGRIIDLLGIHVEEKGLMVVTSGNATEKVSDWIDFYTIMEDVQIKNVSDQTFHFRVIGTSSEIEILPDTTGMKPFHGVQIELAGVPSLAISLQVGNLPCIDLIGSVVRGDSVQSKLDEYFREIPIEEYNHFRIEAGEPAYGSELTEEFNPLEAGLLPYISFNKGCYIGQEVVARLNTYDKVQRKLVKFKWDSVDCELSGKVIEDEDRIVGV
;
A
#
# COMPACT_ATOMS: atom_id res chain seq x y z
N MET A 1 -3.22 -3.90 25.66
CA MET A 1 -3.89 -3.70 24.36
C MET A 1 -4.66 -4.97 24.06
N ASN A 2 -5.95 -4.87 23.77
CA ASN A 2 -6.66 -6.00 23.18
C ASN A 2 -5.94 -6.41 21.90
N LYS A 3 -5.75 -7.72 21.71
CA LYS A 3 -5.04 -8.25 20.56
C LYS A 3 -5.90 -7.98 19.32
N PHE A 4 -5.49 -7.03 18.48
CA PHE A 4 -6.16 -6.77 17.21
C PHE A 4 -5.81 -7.92 16.25
N SER A 5 -6.78 -8.79 15.99
CA SER A 5 -6.60 -10.00 15.17
C SER A 5 -7.91 -10.33 14.44
N GLY A 6 -7.81 -10.79 13.20
CA GLY A 6 -8.94 -11.05 12.31
C GLY A 6 -8.58 -10.79 10.85
N TYR A 7 -9.58 -10.77 9.98
CA TYR A 7 -9.39 -10.38 8.57
C TYR A 7 -10.30 -9.22 8.19
N VAL A 8 -9.89 -8.41 7.22
CA VAL A 8 -10.68 -7.30 6.66
C VAL A 8 -10.83 -7.49 5.15
N ASP A 9 -12.03 -7.26 4.62
CA ASP A 9 -12.26 -7.15 3.18
C ASP A 9 -11.81 -5.78 2.66
N LEU A 10 -10.84 -5.79 1.75
CA LEU A 10 -10.27 -4.63 1.08
C LEU A 10 -10.61 -4.59 -0.41
N GLY A 11 -11.53 -5.43 -0.89
CA GLY A 11 -11.92 -5.53 -2.30
C GLY A 11 -12.29 -4.19 -2.91
N THR A 12 -13.06 -3.37 -2.20
CA THR A 12 -13.46 -2.01 -2.65
C THR A 12 -12.52 -0.90 -2.16
N HIS A 13 -11.62 -1.19 -1.20
CA HIS A 13 -10.74 -0.20 -0.57
C HIS A 13 -9.33 -0.16 -1.18
N LYS A 14 -8.93 -1.22 -1.86
CA LYS A 14 -7.69 -1.32 -2.61
C LYS A 14 -7.99 -1.54 -4.09
N GLY A 15 -7.15 -0.96 -4.95
CA GLY A 15 -7.12 -1.24 -6.38
C GLY A 15 -6.03 -2.25 -6.69
N ARG A 16 -6.25 -3.04 -7.74
CA ARG A 16 -5.30 -4.03 -8.26
C ARG A 16 -5.13 -3.82 -9.76
N LEU A 17 -3.92 -3.46 -10.16
CA LEU A 17 -3.53 -3.26 -11.55
C LEU A 17 -2.58 -4.39 -11.95
N SER A 18 -2.88 -5.07 -13.04
CA SER A 18 -1.98 -6.02 -13.68
C SER A 18 -1.21 -5.29 -14.78
N LEU A 19 0.12 -5.31 -14.69
CA LEU A 19 1.02 -4.72 -15.69
C LEU A 19 1.78 -5.86 -16.37
N ILE A 20 1.57 -6.04 -17.67
CA ILE A 20 2.18 -7.11 -18.47
C ILE A 20 3.00 -6.49 -19.58
N GLY A 21 4.21 -6.99 -19.81
CA GLY A 21 5.09 -6.54 -20.89
C GLY A 21 6.53 -6.43 -20.42
N SER A 22 7.45 -6.45 -21.37
CA SER A 22 8.88 -6.54 -21.09
C SER A 22 9.46 -5.29 -20.42
N ASP A 23 8.81 -4.13 -20.59
CA ASP A 23 9.27 -2.85 -20.04
C ASP A 23 8.57 -2.46 -18.71
N ALA A 24 7.63 -3.27 -18.20
CA ALA A 24 6.77 -2.89 -17.08
C ALA A 24 7.55 -2.54 -15.80
N LEU A 25 8.59 -3.31 -15.50
CA LEU A 25 9.43 -3.12 -14.33
C LEU A 25 10.30 -1.87 -14.45
N ASP A 26 10.94 -1.66 -15.61
CA ASP A 26 11.75 -0.47 -15.89
C ASP A 26 10.88 0.80 -15.84
N LEU A 27 9.69 0.77 -16.44
CA LEU A 27 8.74 1.88 -16.41
C LEU A 27 8.39 2.24 -14.97
N LEU A 28 7.98 1.28 -14.14
CA LEU A 28 7.66 1.57 -12.73
C LEU A 28 8.88 2.04 -11.93
N ASP A 29 10.09 1.55 -12.23
CA ASP A 29 11.30 2.09 -11.62
C ASP A 29 11.46 3.58 -11.97
N ARG A 30 11.24 4.00 -13.21
CA ARG A 30 11.32 5.41 -13.60
C ARG A 30 10.17 6.28 -13.08
N LEU A 31 9.04 5.69 -12.70
CA LEU A 31 7.88 6.44 -12.19
C LEU A 31 7.84 6.55 -10.66
N THR A 32 8.47 5.62 -9.94
CA THR A 32 8.31 5.50 -8.49
C THR A 32 9.61 5.77 -7.71
N THR A 33 9.42 6.11 -6.44
CA THR A 33 10.49 6.58 -5.55
C THR A 33 11.42 5.49 -5.00
N ASN A 34 11.03 4.20 -5.06
CA ASN A 34 11.85 3.08 -4.57
C ASN A 34 12.52 2.33 -5.71
N ARG A 35 13.57 1.54 -5.43
CA ARG A 35 14.38 0.86 -6.44
C ARG A 35 13.72 -0.44 -6.92
N ILE A 36 12.70 -0.32 -7.76
CA ILE A 36 11.94 -1.45 -8.33
C ILE A 36 12.85 -2.38 -9.14
N SER A 37 13.96 -1.87 -9.70
CA SER A 37 14.98 -2.68 -10.36
C SER A 37 15.58 -3.80 -9.50
N ASP A 38 15.45 -3.73 -8.17
CA ASP A 38 15.92 -4.78 -7.25
C ASP A 38 14.96 -5.99 -7.18
N LEU A 39 13.76 -5.89 -7.78
CA LEU A 39 12.79 -6.99 -7.84
C LEU A 39 13.14 -7.98 -8.97
N THR A 40 14.16 -8.81 -8.74
CA THR A 40 14.75 -9.65 -9.80
C THR A 40 14.08 -11.01 -10.00
N SER A 41 13.07 -11.36 -9.20
CA SER A 41 12.49 -12.71 -9.20
C SER A 41 11.03 -12.70 -8.80
N THR A 42 10.26 -13.64 -9.36
CA THR A 42 8.86 -13.88 -9.00
C THR A 42 8.69 -14.01 -7.49
N GLY A 43 7.63 -13.39 -6.96
CA GLY A 43 7.34 -13.35 -5.53
C GLY A 43 8.11 -12.26 -4.79
N MET A 44 9.09 -11.57 -5.38
CA MET A 44 9.63 -10.36 -4.76
C MET A 44 8.63 -9.23 -4.88
N GLY A 45 8.60 -8.35 -3.87
CA GLY A 45 7.85 -7.12 -3.94
C GLY A 45 8.42 -6.04 -3.04
N MET A 46 7.91 -4.82 -3.19
CA MET A 46 8.23 -3.70 -2.31
C MET A 46 7.15 -2.61 -2.38
N GLY A 47 7.15 -1.73 -1.38
CA GLY A 47 6.38 -0.49 -1.42
C GLY A 47 7.15 0.64 -2.09
N ALA A 48 6.46 1.48 -2.86
CA ALA A 48 7.04 2.66 -3.48
C ALA A 48 5.99 3.77 -3.62
N VAL A 49 6.40 5.02 -3.42
CA VAL A 49 5.51 6.16 -3.65
C VAL A 49 5.51 6.53 -5.12
N LEU A 50 4.33 6.66 -5.72
CA LEU A 50 4.13 7.28 -7.02
C LEU A 50 3.96 8.79 -6.83
N THR A 51 4.74 9.58 -7.55
CA THR A 51 4.79 11.04 -7.35
C THR A 51 4.47 11.83 -8.61
N THR A 52 3.93 13.03 -8.43
CA THR A 52 3.84 14.02 -9.50
C THR A 52 5.22 14.57 -9.85
N ASN A 53 5.34 15.28 -10.97
CA ASN A 53 6.56 16.01 -11.33
C ASN A 53 6.98 17.08 -10.30
N LYS A 54 6.09 17.50 -9.40
CA LYS A 54 6.37 18.41 -8.28
C LYS A 54 6.76 17.66 -7.00
N GLY A 55 6.94 16.34 -7.05
CA GLY A 55 7.28 15.53 -5.88
C GLY A 55 6.13 15.43 -4.86
N ARG A 56 4.88 15.52 -5.31
CA ARG A 56 3.68 15.34 -4.48
C ARG A 56 3.13 13.92 -4.60
N ILE A 57 2.49 13.41 -3.56
CA ILE A 57 2.04 12.01 -3.49
C ILE A 57 0.82 11.82 -4.40
N ILE A 58 0.94 10.91 -5.37
CA ILE A 58 -0.22 10.40 -6.12
C ILE A 58 -0.83 9.24 -5.33
N ASP A 59 -0.02 8.26 -4.94
CA ASP A 59 -0.41 7.16 -4.05
C ASP A 59 0.84 6.42 -3.50
N LEU A 60 0.64 5.58 -2.49
CA LEU A 60 1.61 4.58 -2.05
C LEU A 60 1.27 3.21 -2.66
N LEU A 61 2.14 2.70 -3.51
CA LEU A 61 1.94 1.45 -4.24
C LEU A 61 2.62 0.27 -3.53
N GLY A 62 1.98 -0.90 -3.55
CA GLY A 62 2.63 -2.19 -3.35
C GLY A 62 2.87 -2.85 -4.70
N ILE A 63 4.12 -3.18 -5.03
CA ILE A 63 4.50 -3.74 -6.34
C ILE A 63 5.05 -5.14 -6.12
N HIS A 64 4.50 -6.13 -6.81
CA HIS A 64 4.86 -7.54 -6.69
C HIS A 64 5.13 -8.15 -8.07
N VAL A 65 6.24 -8.89 -8.19
CA VAL A 65 6.61 -9.59 -9.42
C VAL A 65 5.85 -10.91 -9.51
N GLU A 66 5.12 -11.08 -10.59
CA GLU A 66 4.43 -12.31 -10.96
C GLU A 66 5.10 -12.97 -12.18
N GLU A 67 4.72 -14.21 -12.50
CA GLU A 67 5.29 -14.94 -13.64
C GLU A 67 5.11 -14.23 -14.98
N LYS A 68 4.03 -13.45 -15.15
CA LYS A 68 3.66 -12.81 -16.42
C LYS A 68 3.80 -11.29 -16.41
N GLY A 69 4.33 -10.70 -15.33
CA GLY A 69 4.40 -9.25 -15.19
C GLY A 69 4.40 -8.81 -13.72
N LEU A 70 3.69 -7.73 -13.42
CA LEU A 70 3.58 -7.16 -12.08
C LEU A 70 2.13 -7.08 -11.63
N MET A 71 1.91 -7.34 -10.34
CA MET A 71 0.71 -6.93 -9.62
C MET A 71 1.02 -5.66 -8.85
N VAL A 72 0.26 -4.60 -9.11
CA VAL A 72 0.38 -3.32 -8.43
C VAL A 72 -0.89 -3.09 -7.61
N VAL A 73 -0.72 -3.07 -6.29
CA VAL A 73 -1.76 -2.73 -5.32
C VAL A 73 -1.71 -1.23 -5.05
N THR A 74 -2.84 -0.56 -5.22
CA THR A 74 -3.05 0.89 -5.01
C THR A 74 -4.24 1.10 -4.08
N SER A 75 -4.50 2.33 -3.69
CA SER A 75 -5.72 2.74 -3.00
C SER A 75 -6.91 2.67 -3.96
N GLY A 76 -8.06 2.14 -3.51
CA GLY A 76 -9.22 1.89 -4.38
C GLY A 76 -9.69 3.14 -5.14
N ASN A 77 -9.80 4.27 -4.43
CA ASN A 77 -10.18 5.57 -5.01
C ASN A 77 -9.06 6.26 -5.82
N ALA A 78 -7.85 5.70 -5.84
CA ALA A 78 -6.73 6.21 -6.65
C ALA A 78 -6.49 5.36 -7.92
N THR A 79 -7.16 4.21 -8.06
CA THR A 79 -6.86 3.20 -9.08
C THR A 79 -6.82 3.75 -10.49
N GLU A 80 -7.86 4.49 -10.91
CA GLU A 80 -7.93 5.10 -12.24
C GLU A 80 -6.82 6.13 -12.44
N LYS A 81 -6.65 7.05 -11.49
CA LYS A 81 -5.60 8.07 -11.53
C LYS A 81 -4.20 7.47 -11.62
N VAL A 82 -3.93 6.39 -10.88
CA VAL A 82 -2.66 5.67 -10.92
C VAL A 82 -2.48 4.99 -12.28
N SER A 83 -3.53 4.33 -12.79
CA SER A 83 -3.51 3.72 -14.13
C SER A 83 -3.23 4.76 -15.21
N ASP A 84 -3.97 5.86 -15.23
CA ASP A 84 -3.83 6.96 -16.19
C ASP A 84 -2.45 7.61 -16.10
N TRP A 85 -1.90 7.75 -14.89
CA TRP A 85 -0.56 8.31 -14.71
C TRP A 85 0.52 7.40 -15.30
N ILE A 86 0.41 6.09 -15.10
CA ILE A 86 1.36 5.14 -15.69
C ILE A 86 1.19 5.10 -17.22
N ASP A 87 -0.06 5.07 -17.71
CA ASP A 87 -0.39 5.08 -19.14
C ASP A 87 0.14 6.33 -19.86
N PHE A 88 0.03 7.51 -19.22
CA PHE A 88 0.55 8.77 -19.76
C PHE A 88 2.07 8.72 -20.07
N TYR A 89 2.84 7.97 -19.30
CA TYR A 89 4.28 7.76 -19.52
C TYR A 89 4.60 6.48 -20.31
N THR A 90 3.59 5.71 -20.71
CA THR A 90 3.72 4.53 -21.56
C THR A 90 3.58 4.98 -23.02
N ILE A 91 4.68 5.38 -23.66
CA ILE A 91 4.65 5.94 -25.03
C ILE A 91 5.17 4.92 -26.03
N MET A 92 6.33 4.34 -25.75
CA MET A 92 7.00 3.37 -26.64
C MET A 92 7.25 2.04 -25.94
N GLU A 93 7.06 2.02 -24.62
CA GLU A 93 7.25 0.87 -23.75
C GLU A 93 6.25 -0.24 -24.08
N ASP A 94 6.73 -1.48 -24.13
CA ASP A 94 5.91 -2.69 -24.17
C ASP A 94 5.30 -2.94 -22.79
N VAL A 95 4.19 -2.26 -22.50
CA VAL A 95 3.43 -2.39 -21.25
C VAL A 95 1.93 -2.32 -21.54
N GLN A 96 1.18 -3.28 -21.02
CA GLN A 96 -0.27 -3.28 -20.96
C GLN A 96 -0.70 -3.20 -19.51
N ILE A 97 -1.52 -2.20 -19.19
CA ILE A 97 -2.08 -1.97 -17.86
C ILE A 97 -3.54 -2.40 -17.88
N LYS A 98 -3.92 -3.24 -16.92
CA LYS A 98 -5.31 -3.66 -16.75
C LYS A 98 -5.74 -3.51 -15.30
N ASN A 99 -6.80 -2.77 -15.07
CA ASN A 99 -7.50 -2.80 -13.80
C ASN A 99 -8.21 -4.16 -13.64
N VAL A 100 -7.75 -4.95 -12.67
CA VAL A 100 -8.30 -6.27 -12.34
C VAL A 100 -9.06 -6.25 -11.01
N SER A 101 -9.32 -5.06 -10.46
CA SER A 101 -9.92 -4.88 -9.14
C SER A 101 -11.24 -5.64 -8.98
N ASP A 102 -12.12 -5.58 -9.98
CA ASP A 102 -13.44 -6.26 -9.98
C ASP A 102 -13.36 -7.75 -10.34
N GLN A 103 -12.19 -8.22 -10.79
CA GLN A 103 -11.94 -9.63 -11.15
C GLN A 103 -11.31 -10.40 -9.99
N THR A 104 -10.94 -9.71 -8.92
CA THR A 104 -10.19 -10.28 -7.79
C THR A 104 -10.79 -9.86 -6.46
N PHE A 105 -10.84 -10.76 -5.48
CA PHE A 105 -11.02 -10.37 -4.09
C PHE A 105 -9.70 -9.85 -3.50
N HIS A 106 -9.79 -9.15 -2.37
CA HIS A 106 -8.62 -8.77 -1.57
C HIS A 106 -8.98 -8.83 -0.09
N PHE A 107 -8.52 -9.88 0.61
CA PHE A 107 -8.65 -9.97 2.07
C PHE A 107 -7.31 -9.69 2.73
N ARG A 108 -7.29 -8.95 3.83
CA ARG A 108 -6.09 -8.78 4.66
C ARG A 108 -6.29 -9.48 6.00
N VAL A 109 -5.47 -10.48 6.29
CA VAL A 109 -5.43 -11.18 7.58
C VAL A 109 -4.38 -10.53 8.47
N ILE A 110 -4.76 -10.13 9.68
CA ILE A 110 -3.89 -9.42 10.64
C ILE A 110 -3.87 -10.22 11.93
N GLY A 111 -2.69 -10.42 12.51
CA GLY A 111 -2.54 -11.17 13.75
C GLY A 111 -1.10 -11.43 14.10
N THR A 112 -0.88 -12.19 15.17
CA THR A 112 0.44 -12.72 15.49
C THR A 112 0.91 -13.72 14.43
N SER A 113 2.22 -13.92 14.30
CA SER A 113 2.79 -14.90 13.36
C SER A 113 2.14 -16.29 13.51
N SER A 114 1.93 -16.76 14.74
CA SER A 114 1.28 -18.05 15.00
C SER A 114 -0.19 -18.12 14.57
N GLU A 115 -0.92 -16.98 14.55
CA GLU A 115 -2.29 -16.95 14.05
C GLU A 115 -2.32 -16.99 12.52
N ILE A 116 -1.40 -16.25 11.88
CA ILE A 116 -1.32 -16.15 10.42
C ILE A 116 -0.77 -17.42 9.78
N GLU A 117 0.14 -18.14 10.45
CA GLU A 117 0.76 -19.38 9.96
C GLU A 117 -0.25 -20.53 9.73
N ILE A 118 -1.52 -20.36 10.10
CA ILE A 118 -2.60 -21.25 9.66
C ILE A 118 -2.88 -21.14 8.16
N LEU A 119 -2.53 -20.01 7.54
CA LEU A 119 -2.57 -19.83 6.11
C LEU A 119 -1.41 -20.61 5.46
N PRO A 120 -1.67 -21.43 4.45
CA PRO A 120 -0.67 -22.30 3.85
C PRO A 120 0.51 -21.50 3.28
N ASP A 121 1.71 -22.04 3.43
CA ASP A 121 2.97 -21.51 2.86
C ASP A 121 3.35 -20.08 3.29
N THR A 122 2.74 -19.54 4.35
CA THR A 122 3.02 -18.18 4.84
C THR A 122 4.13 -18.07 5.89
N THR A 123 4.61 -19.20 6.41
CA THR A 123 5.62 -19.22 7.48
C THR A 123 6.94 -18.61 7.03
N GLY A 124 7.46 -17.64 7.79
CA GLY A 124 8.79 -17.06 7.56
C GLY A 124 8.92 -16.20 6.30
N MET A 125 7.80 -15.78 5.70
CA MET A 125 7.81 -14.84 4.58
C MET A 125 8.53 -13.54 4.95
N LYS A 126 9.29 -12.99 3.99
CA LYS A 126 9.89 -11.67 4.11
C LYS A 126 8.85 -10.58 3.83
N PRO A 127 8.97 -9.39 4.44
CA PRO A 127 8.10 -8.26 4.10
C PRO A 127 8.06 -8.02 2.58
N PHE A 128 6.87 -7.76 2.07
CA PHE A 128 6.50 -7.59 0.66
C PHE A 128 6.71 -8.80 -0.26
N HIS A 129 7.25 -9.92 0.22
CA HIS A 129 7.29 -11.12 -0.61
C HIS A 129 5.89 -11.70 -0.78
N GLY A 130 5.60 -12.13 -2.00
CA GLY A 130 4.40 -12.85 -2.39
C GLY A 130 4.70 -14.33 -2.65
N VAL A 131 3.77 -15.20 -2.27
CA VAL A 131 3.77 -16.63 -2.61
C VAL A 131 2.39 -17.03 -3.13
N GLN A 132 2.35 -17.97 -4.07
CA GLN A 132 1.09 -18.56 -4.51
C GLN A 132 0.68 -19.63 -3.50
N ILE A 133 -0.55 -19.53 -3.01
CA ILE A 133 -1.13 -20.46 -2.05
C ILE A 133 -2.45 -20.98 -2.59
N GLU A 134 -2.95 -22.07 -2.00
CA GLU A 134 -4.31 -22.56 -2.27
C GLU A 134 -5.12 -22.59 -0.98
N LEU A 135 -6.19 -21.80 -0.92
CA LEU A 135 -7.12 -21.76 0.20
C LEU A 135 -8.52 -22.12 -0.28
N ALA A 136 -9.17 -23.10 0.35
CA ALA A 136 -10.47 -23.63 -0.09
C ALA A 136 -10.52 -24.07 -1.57
N GLY A 137 -9.39 -24.56 -2.11
CA GLY A 137 -9.28 -24.94 -3.52
C GLY A 137 -9.23 -23.75 -4.47
N VAL A 138 -8.88 -22.55 -3.99
CA VAL A 138 -8.78 -21.31 -4.76
C VAL A 138 -7.32 -20.82 -4.74
N PRO A 139 -6.63 -20.84 -5.88
CA PRO A 139 -5.31 -20.24 -6.01
C PRO A 139 -5.36 -18.75 -5.68
N SER A 140 -4.47 -18.30 -4.79
CA SER A 140 -4.40 -16.93 -4.30
C SER A 140 -2.95 -16.50 -4.14
N LEU A 141 -2.66 -15.26 -4.49
CA LEU A 141 -1.41 -14.59 -4.13
C LEU A 141 -1.50 -14.16 -2.66
N ALA A 142 -0.63 -14.68 -1.82
CA ALA A 142 -0.44 -14.25 -0.44
C ALA A 142 0.77 -13.33 -0.35
N ILE A 143 0.62 -12.11 0.16
CA ILE A 143 1.69 -11.12 0.28
C ILE A 143 1.91 -10.77 1.74
N SER A 144 3.15 -10.91 2.22
CA SER A 144 3.50 -10.54 3.59
C SER A 144 3.68 -9.03 3.75
N LEU A 145 3.04 -8.47 4.77
CA LEU A 145 3.07 -7.04 5.10
C LEU A 145 3.04 -6.88 6.63
N GLN A 146 3.01 -5.62 7.07
CA GLN A 146 2.85 -5.25 8.48
C GLN A 146 1.96 -4.01 8.58
N VAL A 147 1.17 -3.92 9.64
CA VAL A 147 0.42 -2.71 10.03
C VAL A 147 0.84 -2.36 11.45
N GLY A 148 1.55 -1.24 11.63
CA GLY A 148 2.18 -0.93 12.91
C GLY A 148 3.23 -1.98 13.28
N ASN A 149 2.98 -2.76 14.33
CA ASN A 149 3.86 -3.86 14.78
C ASN A 149 3.25 -5.25 14.56
N LEU A 150 2.07 -5.35 13.93
CA LEU A 150 1.40 -6.62 13.69
C LEU A 150 1.65 -7.09 12.27
N PRO A 151 2.16 -8.33 12.09
CA PRO A 151 2.21 -8.95 10.77
C PRO A 151 0.82 -9.03 10.13
N CYS A 152 0.80 -9.00 8.81
CA CYS A 152 -0.40 -9.28 8.04
C CYS A 152 -0.08 -9.98 6.71
N ILE A 153 -1.08 -10.66 6.16
CA ILE A 153 -1.05 -11.26 4.83
C ILE A 153 -2.20 -10.69 4.01
N ASP A 154 -1.88 -10.10 2.86
CA ASP A 154 -2.88 -9.81 1.84
C ASP A 154 -3.09 -11.06 0.98
N LEU A 155 -4.34 -11.48 0.82
CA LEU A 155 -4.79 -12.57 -0.04
C LEU A 155 -5.54 -11.98 -1.23
N ILE A 156 -5.00 -12.18 -2.42
CA ILE A 156 -5.57 -11.70 -3.68
C ILE A 156 -5.77 -12.89 -4.61
N GLY A 157 -7.00 -13.11 -5.06
CA GLY A 157 -7.34 -14.22 -5.96
C GLY A 157 -8.60 -13.94 -6.75
N SER A 158 -8.98 -14.84 -7.66
CA SER A 158 -10.15 -14.67 -8.51
C SER A 158 -11.44 -14.52 -7.70
N VAL A 159 -12.22 -13.48 -7.99
CA VAL A 159 -13.51 -13.22 -7.30
C VAL A 159 -14.54 -14.32 -7.52
N VAL A 160 -14.42 -15.11 -8.60
CA VAL A 160 -15.37 -16.19 -8.96
C VAL A 160 -15.59 -17.18 -7.81
N ARG A 161 -14.59 -17.37 -6.95
CA ARG A 161 -14.68 -18.23 -5.76
C ARG A 161 -14.31 -17.51 -4.47
N GLY A 162 -14.45 -16.18 -4.44
CA GLY A 162 -14.16 -15.34 -3.27
C GLY A 162 -14.90 -15.78 -2.02
N ASP A 163 -16.20 -16.10 -2.14
CA ASP A 163 -17.03 -16.57 -1.01
C ASP A 163 -16.49 -17.84 -0.37
N SER A 164 -15.86 -18.73 -1.14
CA SER A 164 -15.23 -19.95 -0.61
C SER A 164 -14.01 -19.63 0.26
N VAL A 165 -13.23 -18.63 -0.15
CA VAL A 165 -12.08 -18.14 0.62
C VAL A 165 -12.55 -17.43 1.88
N GLN A 166 -13.55 -16.55 1.77
CA GLN A 166 -14.13 -15.85 2.93
C GLN A 166 -14.70 -16.83 3.95
N SER A 167 -15.54 -17.78 3.51
CA SER A 167 -16.09 -18.83 4.40
C SER A 167 -14.98 -19.61 5.11
N LYS A 168 -13.83 -19.80 4.45
CA LYS A 168 -12.69 -20.49 5.05
C LYS A 168 -11.95 -19.62 6.06
N LEU A 169 -11.85 -18.31 5.83
CA LEU A 169 -11.31 -17.36 6.80
C LEU A 169 -12.19 -17.27 8.05
N ASP A 170 -13.52 -17.30 7.89
CA ASP A 170 -14.49 -17.26 9.00
C ASP A 170 -14.34 -18.43 9.99
N GLU A 171 -13.77 -19.56 9.57
CA GLU A 171 -13.44 -20.68 10.46
C GLU A 171 -12.30 -20.37 11.44
N TYR A 172 -11.44 -19.41 11.12
CA TYR A 172 -10.18 -19.13 11.83
C TYR A 172 -10.11 -17.72 12.42
N PHE A 173 -10.75 -16.76 11.76
CA PHE A 173 -10.61 -15.34 12.02
C PHE A 173 -11.99 -14.69 12.07
N ARG A 174 -12.16 -13.70 12.94
CA ARG A 174 -13.31 -12.80 12.83
C ARG A 174 -13.10 -11.86 11.65
N GLU A 175 -14.19 -11.51 10.98
CA GLU A 175 -14.20 -10.35 10.11
C GLU A 175 -14.08 -9.06 10.95
N ILE A 176 -13.25 -8.14 10.48
CA ILE A 176 -13.01 -6.82 11.04
C ILE A 176 -13.66 -5.81 10.09
N PRO A 177 -14.70 -5.09 10.54
CA PRO A 177 -15.29 -4.01 9.74
C PRO A 177 -14.25 -2.95 9.37
N ILE A 178 -14.42 -2.32 8.21
CA ILE A 178 -13.45 -1.36 7.69
C ILE A 178 -13.23 -0.16 8.63
N GLU A 179 -14.26 0.25 9.37
CA GLU A 179 -14.20 1.33 10.36
C GLU A 179 -13.28 0.96 11.54
N GLU A 180 -13.35 -0.29 12.00
CA GLU A 180 -12.49 -0.80 13.07
C GLU A 180 -11.04 -0.93 12.58
N TYR A 181 -10.85 -1.38 11.33
CA TYR A 181 -9.53 -1.37 10.70
C TYR A 181 -8.97 0.05 10.53
N ASN A 182 -9.81 1.02 10.15
CA ASN A 182 -9.43 2.43 10.06
C ASN A 182 -8.99 2.99 11.41
N HIS A 183 -9.68 2.65 12.50
CA HIS A 183 -9.24 3.03 13.83
C HIS A 183 -7.86 2.44 14.15
N PHE A 184 -7.68 1.14 13.93
CA PHE A 184 -6.42 0.45 14.19
C PHE A 184 -5.24 1.00 13.37
N ARG A 185 -5.42 1.25 12.07
CA ARG A 185 -4.33 1.81 11.24
C ARG A 185 -3.93 3.21 11.66
N ILE A 186 -4.88 4.03 12.15
CA ILE A 186 -4.60 5.36 12.72
C ILE A 186 -3.82 5.22 14.02
N GLU A 187 -4.22 4.31 14.91
CA GLU A 187 -3.47 3.99 16.13
C GLU A 187 -2.06 3.50 15.82
N ALA A 188 -1.89 2.74 14.74
CA ALA A 188 -0.61 2.24 14.23
C ALA A 188 0.25 3.33 13.57
N GLY A 189 -0.34 4.48 13.18
CA GLY A 189 0.35 5.55 12.47
C GLY A 189 0.52 5.30 10.96
N GLU A 190 -0.33 4.46 10.37
CA GLU A 190 -0.31 4.17 8.94
C GLU A 190 -1.16 5.18 8.15
N PRO A 191 -0.56 5.95 7.23
CA PRO A 191 -1.26 6.95 6.45
C PRO A 191 -2.16 6.32 5.37
N ALA A 192 -3.24 7.00 4.99
CA ALA A 192 -4.14 6.54 3.94
C ALA A 192 -4.38 7.58 2.84
N TYR A 193 -4.67 7.10 1.63
CA TYR A 193 -5.09 7.92 0.50
C TYR A 193 -6.39 8.69 0.80
N GLY A 194 -6.42 9.95 0.36
CA GLY A 194 -7.55 10.86 0.61
C GLY A 194 -7.54 11.52 1.99
N SER A 195 -6.59 11.17 2.85
CA SER A 195 -6.34 11.83 4.14
C SER A 195 -4.89 12.29 4.21
N GLU A 196 -3.97 11.45 4.69
CA GLU A 196 -2.56 11.81 4.85
C GLU A 196 -1.78 11.71 3.53
N LEU A 197 -2.22 10.85 2.60
CA LEU A 197 -1.60 10.64 1.29
C LEU A 197 -2.39 11.40 0.22
N THR A 198 -1.96 12.61 -0.09
CA THR A 198 -2.57 13.48 -1.09
C THR A 198 -1.51 14.30 -1.84
N GLU A 199 -1.93 14.96 -2.92
CA GLU A 199 -1.05 15.85 -3.68
C GLU A 199 -0.69 17.15 -2.93
N GLU A 200 -1.26 17.39 -1.75
CA GLU A 200 -0.85 18.53 -0.91
C GLU A 200 0.50 18.28 -0.25
N PHE A 201 0.83 17.02 0.03
CA PHE A 201 1.98 16.62 0.81
C PHE A 201 3.08 15.98 -0.04
N ASN A 202 4.32 16.15 0.40
CA ASN A 202 5.49 15.44 -0.11
C ASN A 202 5.67 14.11 0.66
N PRO A 203 6.23 13.05 0.03
CA PRO A 203 6.49 11.78 0.70
C PRO A 203 7.24 11.89 2.05
N LEU A 204 8.18 12.83 2.17
CA LEU A 204 8.94 13.03 3.42
C LEU A 204 8.09 13.67 4.52
N GLU A 205 7.14 14.54 4.16
CA GLU A 205 6.20 15.15 5.10
C GLU A 205 5.24 14.09 5.66
N ALA A 206 4.85 13.12 4.82
CA ALA A 206 3.94 12.02 5.19
C ALA A 206 4.63 10.81 5.85
N GLY A 207 5.92 10.91 6.20
CA GLY A 207 6.65 9.83 6.87
C GLY A 207 7.00 8.62 5.99
N LEU A 208 6.97 8.76 4.66
CA LEU A 208 7.17 7.66 3.71
C LEU A 208 8.64 7.39 3.37
N LEU A 209 9.58 7.81 4.23
CA LEU A 209 11.01 7.60 4.05
C LEU A 209 11.38 6.13 3.73
N PRO A 210 10.77 5.10 4.36
CA PRO A 210 11.07 3.69 4.05
C PRO A 210 10.75 3.26 2.61
N TYR A 211 9.92 4.02 1.90
CA TYR A 211 9.47 3.73 0.54
C TYR A 211 10.25 4.52 -0.52
N ILE A 212 11.37 5.14 -0.16
CA ILE A 212 12.16 6.00 -1.04
C ILE A 212 13.61 5.52 -1.05
N SER A 213 14.15 5.29 -2.24
CA SER A 213 15.57 5.05 -2.43
C SER A 213 16.24 6.35 -2.87
N PHE A 214 17.18 6.87 -2.08
CA PHE A 214 18.00 8.03 -2.49
C PHE A 214 19.20 7.64 -3.35
N ASN A 215 19.46 6.34 -3.47
CA ASN A 215 20.59 5.79 -4.21
C ASN A 215 20.17 5.22 -5.58
N LYS A 216 18.90 5.35 -6.01
CA LYS A 216 18.42 4.85 -7.32
C LYS A 216 18.62 5.88 -8.44
N GLY A 217 18.31 5.47 -9.67
CA GLY A 217 18.29 6.33 -10.85
C GLY A 217 17.19 7.40 -10.83
N CYS A 218 17.01 8.08 -11.95
CA CYS A 218 16.03 9.16 -12.06
C CYS A 218 14.59 8.65 -11.96
N TYR A 219 13.75 9.37 -11.21
CA TYR A 219 12.31 9.15 -11.19
C TYR A 219 11.51 10.47 -11.21
N ILE A 220 10.23 10.40 -11.56
CA ILE A 220 9.36 11.59 -11.66
C ILE A 220 9.21 12.27 -10.30
N GLY A 221 9.65 13.53 -10.19
CA GLY A 221 9.59 14.32 -8.94
C GLY A 221 10.81 14.15 -8.02
N GLN A 222 11.83 13.39 -8.43
CA GLN A 222 13.03 13.14 -7.63
C GLN A 222 13.75 14.41 -7.17
N GLU A 223 13.91 15.41 -8.05
CA GLU A 223 14.67 16.63 -7.71
C GLU A 223 14.12 17.30 -6.44
N VAL A 224 12.79 17.38 -6.32
CA VAL A 224 12.12 17.99 -5.17
C VAL A 224 12.35 17.16 -3.91
N VAL A 225 12.10 15.85 -3.98
CA VAL A 225 12.25 14.92 -2.84
C VAL A 225 13.71 14.86 -2.37
N ALA A 226 14.67 14.72 -3.29
CA ALA A 226 16.09 14.66 -2.98
C ALA A 226 16.61 15.96 -2.38
N ARG A 227 16.15 17.12 -2.87
CA ARG A 227 16.51 18.43 -2.33
C ARG A 227 16.00 18.62 -0.90
N LEU A 228 14.76 18.22 -0.62
CA LEU A 228 14.21 18.30 0.74
C LEU A 228 15.02 17.45 1.73
N ASN A 229 15.40 16.24 1.34
CA ASN A 229 16.24 15.35 2.15
C ASN A 229 17.66 15.90 2.35
N THR A 230 18.33 16.34 1.26
CA THR A 230 19.73 16.76 1.30
C THR A 230 19.96 17.99 2.18
N TYR A 231 19.03 18.95 2.14
CA TYR A 231 19.17 20.22 2.85
C TYR A 231 18.42 20.26 4.20
N ASP A 232 17.86 19.14 4.66
CA ASP A 232 17.02 19.05 5.85
C ASP A 232 15.92 20.14 5.87
N LYS A 233 15.22 20.29 4.74
CA LYS A 233 14.25 21.37 4.51
C LYS A 233 12.79 20.94 4.65
N VAL A 234 12.53 19.77 5.21
CA VAL A 234 11.17 19.30 5.49
C VAL A 234 10.53 20.22 6.54
N GLN A 235 9.55 21.03 6.12
CA GLN A 235 8.93 22.06 6.98
C GLN A 235 7.76 21.54 7.82
N ARG A 236 7.14 20.43 7.40
CA ARG A 236 5.99 19.81 8.05
C ARG A 236 6.24 18.32 8.21
N LYS A 237 5.67 17.72 9.26
CA LYS A 237 5.73 16.28 9.49
C LYS A 237 4.36 15.80 9.93
N LEU A 238 3.94 14.67 9.39
CA LEU A 238 2.79 13.93 9.89
C LEU A 238 3.10 13.46 11.32
N VAL A 239 2.20 13.78 12.24
CA VAL A 239 2.32 13.42 13.67
C VAL A 239 1.00 12.83 14.15
N LYS A 240 1.08 11.96 15.15
CA LYS A 240 -0.08 11.36 15.79
C LYS A 240 -0.40 12.09 17.09
N PHE A 241 -1.63 12.58 17.22
CA PHE A 241 -2.14 13.14 18.46
C PHE A 241 -2.88 12.07 19.28
N LYS A 242 -2.87 12.25 20.60
CA LYS A 242 -3.66 11.45 21.55
C LYS A 242 -4.19 12.39 22.63
N TRP A 243 -5.47 12.24 22.95
CA TRP A 243 -6.18 13.03 23.97
C TRP A 243 -7.26 12.16 24.63
N ASP A 244 -7.86 12.64 25.72
CA ASP A 244 -8.77 11.83 26.57
C ASP A 244 -10.26 11.97 26.21
N SER A 245 -10.64 12.88 25.31
CA SER A 245 -12.05 13.13 24.94
C SER A 245 -12.52 12.27 23.76
N VAL A 246 -13.79 11.86 23.79
CA VAL A 246 -14.32 10.79 22.92
C VAL A 246 -15.13 11.32 21.72
N ASP A 247 -15.53 12.60 21.72
CA ASP A 247 -16.41 13.18 20.70
C ASP A 247 -15.81 14.44 20.07
N CYS A 248 -15.01 14.26 19.02
CA CYS A 248 -14.64 15.38 18.15
C CYS A 248 -14.35 14.91 16.73
N GLU A 249 -15.08 15.46 15.75
CA GLU A 249 -14.72 15.35 14.34
C GLU A 249 -13.55 16.31 14.08
N LEU A 250 -12.33 15.76 14.10
CA LEU A 250 -11.09 16.53 13.95
C LEU A 250 -10.52 16.55 12.54
N SER A 251 -11.09 15.78 11.61
CA SER A 251 -10.61 15.75 10.23
C SER A 251 -10.65 17.14 9.61
N GLY A 252 -9.50 17.61 9.13
CA GLY A 252 -9.35 18.92 8.49
C GLY A 252 -9.44 20.12 9.45
N LYS A 253 -9.38 19.91 10.76
CA LYS A 253 -9.39 21.00 11.75
C LYS A 253 -8.00 21.59 11.89
N VAL A 254 -7.93 22.92 11.87
CA VAL A 254 -6.69 23.66 12.09
C VAL A 254 -6.12 23.36 13.49
N ILE A 255 -4.81 23.12 13.54
CA ILE A 255 -4.07 22.97 14.79
C ILE A 255 -3.41 24.32 15.10
N GLU A 256 -3.72 24.86 16.27
CA GLU A 256 -3.18 26.13 16.76
C GLU A 256 -2.29 25.92 17.98
N ASP A 257 -1.15 26.61 18.00
CA ASP A 257 -0.24 26.73 19.15
C ASP A 257 0.04 28.22 19.40
N GLU A 258 -0.34 28.73 20.57
CA GLU A 258 -0.22 30.16 20.94
C GLU A 258 -0.73 31.13 19.83
N ASP A 259 -1.96 30.93 19.36
CA ASP A 259 -2.63 31.69 18.28
C ASP A 259 -1.96 31.60 16.89
N ARG A 260 -1.02 30.65 16.70
CA ARG A 260 -0.41 30.36 15.39
C ARG A 260 -0.92 29.07 14.82
N ILE A 261 -1.29 29.09 13.55
CA ILE A 261 -1.61 27.88 12.79
C ILE A 261 -0.32 27.09 12.56
N VAL A 262 -0.25 25.90 13.16
CA VAL A 262 0.90 24.99 13.06
C VAL A 262 0.61 23.72 12.24
N GLY A 263 -0.66 23.46 11.93
CA GLY A 263 -1.05 22.28 11.15
C GLY A 263 -2.54 22.22 10.83
N VAL A 264 -2.95 21.08 10.31
CA VAL A 264 -4.31 20.67 9.97
C VAL A 264 -4.46 19.17 10.27
#